data_AF-A0A2V9WZS8-F1
#
_entry.id   AF-A0A2V9WZS8-F1
#
_cell.length_a   1.000
_cell.length_b   1.000
_cell.length_c   1.000
_cell.angle_alpha   90.00
_cell.angle_beta   90.00
_cell.angle_gamma   90.00
#
_symmetry.space_group_name_H-M   'P 1'
#
loop_
_entity.id
_entity.type
_entity.pdbx_description
1 polymer ?
#
loop_
_entity_poly.entity_id
_entity_poly.type
_entity_poly.pdbx_seq_one_letter_code
_entity_poly.pdbx_strand_id
1 'polypeptide(L)'
;MTGDDGREMSGAQPGSSSTNGERNGAVAAEWVGRSLLAEGAVAPPAQFRMVLVSCLAAGIGLVAGFIAYLLYRLIGFLTNVFFFHRLSADFASARLNHLGPWVIAIPVIGGLIVGVMAKYGTPKIRGHGIPEAMEAVLVNRSRIEPRVAILKPISAAIAIGTGGPFGAEGPIIQTGGAVGSLVGQIVHTTAVERKVLLACGAAAAMSATFNTPIAGVILAIELLLFEFKSRSFIPLVVASTLATAVHLQLLGGGPMFQVAAMDFGIPRALPFYLLLGGICGLAAVGFSKALYWMEDKFEKLPVDQLWWPAIGGLGLGIIGYFVPRVLGVGYDTIGDILNARLGLEVLLIVMVAKAVALMVSLGSGTSGGLLAPMFMSSAALGGGYAMLMDRVFPAANLAPGAFALGSSGSSFRGSLASHLHLHHFCV
;
A
#
# COMPACT_ATOMS: atom_id res chain seq x y z
N MET A 1 81.53 36.92 21.20
CA MET A 1 81.22 35.89 20.18
C MET A 1 80.26 36.56 19.20
N THR A 2 80.80 37.53 18.43
CA THR A 2 81.13 37.45 16.98
C THR A 2 79.84 37.43 16.16
N GLY A 3 79.35 38.58 15.68
CA GLY A 3 79.79 39.31 14.47
C GLY A 3 78.83 38.93 13.32
N ASP A 4 78.53 39.66 12.26
CA ASP A 4 78.99 40.93 11.70
C ASP A 4 78.07 41.29 10.50
N ASP A 5 77.96 42.59 10.23
CA ASP A 5 77.54 43.41 9.07
C ASP A 5 76.68 42.91 7.87
N GLY A 6 75.59 43.65 7.64
CA GLY A 6 75.62 44.87 6.81
C GLY A 6 75.95 44.78 5.30
N ARG A 7 74.89 44.56 4.50
CA ARG A 7 74.62 44.95 3.08
C ARG A 7 75.60 45.87 2.32
N GLU A 8 75.86 45.52 1.05
CA GLU A 8 75.68 46.35 -0.18
C GLU A 8 75.94 45.48 -1.44
N MET A 9 74.93 45.16 -2.27
CA MET A 9 74.50 45.78 -3.56
C MET A 9 75.42 45.64 -4.79
N SER A 10 74.85 44.96 -5.80
CA SER A 10 74.94 45.18 -7.26
C SER A 10 75.83 44.25 -8.10
N GLY A 11 75.20 43.60 -9.10
CA GLY A 11 75.86 42.87 -10.18
C GLY A 11 75.05 41.67 -10.70
N ALA A 12 74.03 41.93 -11.51
CA ALA A 12 73.20 40.90 -12.15
C ALA A 12 73.83 40.38 -13.47
N GLN A 13 73.76 39.06 -13.71
CA GLN A 13 73.52 38.44 -15.02
C GLN A 13 72.68 37.16 -14.88
N PRO A 14 71.87 36.79 -15.90
CA PRO A 14 70.71 35.91 -15.75
C PRO A 14 71.00 34.45 -16.17
N GLY A 15 70.43 33.49 -15.44
CA GLY A 15 70.59 32.06 -15.77
C GLY A 15 69.49 31.17 -15.20
N SER A 16 68.74 30.56 -16.11
CA SER A 16 67.91 29.34 -15.98
C SER A 16 66.69 29.34 -15.04
N SER A 17 65.51 29.57 -15.62
CA SER A 17 64.23 29.10 -15.07
C SER A 17 63.27 28.68 -16.19
N SER A 18 63.44 27.47 -16.76
CA SER A 18 62.49 26.95 -17.75
C SER A 18 62.22 25.44 -17.72
N THR A 19 62.81 24.65 -16.83
CA THR A 19 62.72 23.17 -16.93
C THR A 19 61.68 22.50 -16.02
N ASN A 20 61.04 23.24 -15.10
CA ASN A 20 60.06 22.64 -14.16
C ASN A 20 58.58 22.84 -14.54
N GLY A 21 58.27 23.80 -15.43
CA GLY A 21 56.89 24.05 -15.88
C GLY A 21 56.40 23.03 -16.92
N GLU A 22 57.28 22.64 -17.85
CA GLU A 22 56.92 21.74 -18.96
C GLU A 22 56.68 20.29 -18.50
N ARG A 23 57.44 19.83 -17.50
CA ARG A 23 57.29 18.49 -16.92
C ARG A 23 55.96 18.30 -16.18
N ASN A 24 55.52 19.32 -15.45
CA ASN A 24 54.23 19.29 -14.76
C ASN A 24 53.04 19.41 -15.73
N GLY A 25 53.19 20.16 -16.83
CA GLY A 25 52.19 20.25 -17.89
C GLY A 25 51.99 18.92 -18.62
N ALA A 26 53.07 18.18 -18.91
CA ALA A 26 53.00 16.88 -19.56
C ALA A 26 52.29 15.82 -18.72
N VAL A 27 52.56 15.77 -17.41
CA VAL A 27 51.90 14.83 -16.49
C VAL A 27 50.43 15.19 -16.30
N ALA A 28 50.09 16.47 -16.23
CA ALA A 28 48.70 16.94 -16.16
C ALA A 28 47.93 16.61 -17.44
N ALA A 29 48.53 16.79 -18.62
CA ALA A 29 47.91 16.44 -19.90
C ALA A 29 47.71 14.92 -20.05
N GLU A 30 48.63 14.10 -19.55
CA GLU A 30 48.50 12.63 -19.55
C GLU A 30 47.44 12.15 -18.55
N TRP A 31 47.27 12.83 -17.43
CA TRP A 31 46.21 12.56 -16.44
C TRP A 31 44.83 12.94 -16.97
N VAL A 32 44.71 14.12 -17.58
CA VAL A 32 43.48 14.61 -18.21
C VAL A 32 43.12 13.75 -19.43
N GLY A 33 44.11 13.32 -20.22
CA GLY A 33 43.90 12.38 -21.33
C GLY A 33 43.41 11.01 -20.85
N ARG A 34 43.96 10.48 -19.76
CA ARG A 34 43.49 9.21 -19.16
C ARG A 34 42.11 9.32 -18.51
N SER A 35 41.78 10.45 -17.89
CA SER A 35 40.43 10.66 -17.33
C SER A 35 39.37 10.82 -18.43
N LEU A 36 39.70 11.51 -19.52
CA LEU A 36 38.80 11.65 -20.68
C LEU A 36 38.59 10.33 -21.43
N LEU A 37 39.61 9.46 -21.49
CA LEU A 37 39.48 8.10 -22.04
C LEU A 37 38.69 7.17 -21.10
N ALA A 38 38.69 7.40 -19.79
CA ALA A 38 37.88 6.67 -18.82
C ALA A 38 36.41 7.13 -18.82
N GLU A 39 36.14 8.41 -19.08
CA GLU A 39 34.78 8.98 -19.20
C GLU A 39 34.05 8.58 -20.49
N GLY A 40 34.78 8.09 -21.50
CA GLY A 40 34.23 7.55 -22.75
C GLY A 40 33.81 6.08 -22.70
N ALA A 41 34.10 5.36 -21.62
CA ALA A 41 33.68 3.97 -21.45
C ALA A 41 32.20 3.92 -21.02
N VAL A 42 31.29 4.07 -21.98
CA VAL A 42 29.88 3.71 -21.82
C VAL A 42 29.85 2.24 -21.42
N ALA A 43 29.66 1.96 -20.13
CA ALA A 43 29.42 0.60 -19.67
C ALA A 43 28.31 0.00 -20.54
N PRO A 44 28.49 -1.20 -21.11
CA PRO A 44 27.47 -1.80 -21.98
C PRO A 44 26.15 -1.81 -21.21
N PRO A 45 25.01 -1.47 -21.85
CA PRO A 45 23.73 -1.48 -21.18
C PRO A 45 23.55 -2.88 -20.58
N ALA A 46 23.50 -2.95 -19.24
CA ALA A 46 23.38 -4.21 -18.53
C ALA A 46 22.19 -4.98 -19.12
N GLN A 47 22.48 -6.10 -19.79
CA GLN A 47 21.45 -6.91 -20.43
C GLN A 47 20.50 -7.40 -19.34
N PHE A 48 19.23 -7.06 -19.46
CA PHE A 48 18.22 -7.46 -18.49
C PHE A 48 18.10 -8.99 -18.50
N ARG A 49 18.39 -9.63 -17.36
CA ARG A 49 18.45 -11.10 -17.25
C ARG A 49 17.05 -11.68 -17.06
N MET A 50 16.27 -11.66 -18.14
CA MET A 50 14.84 -11.98 -18.11
C MET A 50 14.51 -13.36 -17.52
N VAL A 51 15.30 -14.39 -17.87
CA VAL A 51 15.12 -15.75 -17.36
C VAL A 51 15.33 -15.80 -15.85
N LEU A 52 16.43 -15.21 -15.37
CA LEU A 52 16.75 -15.16 -13.94
C LEU A 52 15.67 -14.40 -13.16
N VAL A 53 15.24 -13.24 -13.65
CA VAL A 53 14.18 -12.45 -12.99
C VAL A 53 12.87 -13.23 -12.96
N SER A 54 12.53 -13.98 -14.01
CA SER A 54 11.31 -14.81 -14.05
C SER A 54 11.37 -15.98 -13.06
N CYS A 55 12.52 -16.65 -12.93
CA CYS A 55 12.73 -17.71 -11.94
C CYS A 55 12.64 -17.18 -10.50
N LEU A 56 13.24 -16.02 -10.23
CA LEU A 56 13.11 -15.37 -8.92
C LEU A 56 11.67 -14.93 -8.64
N ALA A 57 10.99 -14.35 -9.64
CA ALA A 57 9.60 -13.95 -9.55
C ALA A 57 8.67 -15.13 -9.22
N ALA A 58 8.96 -16.33 -9.76
CA ALA A 58 8.22 -17.54 -9.42
C ALA A 58 8.32 -17.89 -7.92
N GLY A 59 9.55 -17.90 -7.38
CA GLY A 59 9.77 -18.13 -5.94
C GLY A 59 9.13 -17.05 -5.07
N ILE A 60 9.24 -15.78 -5.47
CA ILE A 60 8.58 -14.66 -4.78
C ILE A 60 7.07 -14.83 -4.79
N GLY A 61 6.47 -15.28 -5.90
CA GLY A 61 5.04 -15.54 -6.01
C GLY A 61 4.53 -16.55 -4.98
N LEU A 62 5.24 -17.68 -4.85
CA LEU A 62 4.91 -18.71 -3.86
C LEU A 62 5.01 -18.19 -2.42
N VAL A 63 6.09 -17.47 -2.11
CA VAL A 63 6.32 -16.90 -0.77
C VAL A 63 5.28 -15.81 -0.45
N ALA A 64 4.98 -14.92 -1.39
CA ALA A 64 3.97 -13.88 -1.21
C ALA A 64 2.57 -14.47 -0.98
N GLY A 65 2.21 -15.53 -1.71
CA GLY A 65 0.96 -16.26 -1.49
C GLY A 65 0.87 -16.87 -0.08
N PHE A 66 1.95 -17.47 0.39
CA PHE A 66 2.01 -18.01 1.75
C PHE A 66 1.95 -16.91 2.83
N ILE A 67 2.59 -15.77 2.60
CA ILE A 67 2.53 -14.60 3.49
C ILE A 67 1.11 -14.04 3.60
N ALA A 68 0.38 -13.95 2.48
CA ALA A 68 -1.01 -13.52 2.48
C ALA A 68 -1.86 -14.45 3.37
N TYR A 69 -1.72 -15.77 3.20
CA TYR A 69 -2.38 -16.76 4.04
C TYR A 69 -2.03 -16.62 5.54
N LEU A 70 -0.74 -16.51 5.85
CA LEU A 70 -0.28 -16.39 7.24
C LEU A 70 -0.82 -15.12 7.89
N LEU A 71 -0.85 -14.00 7.16
CA LEU A 71 -1.36 -12.75 7.70
C LEU A 71 -2.86 -12.82 7.97
N TYR A 72 -3.63 -13.45 7.09
CA TYR A 72 -5.06 -13.70 7.33
C TYR A 72 -5.30 -14.56 8.58
N ARG A 73 -4.53 -15.64 8.74
CA ARG A 73 -4.58 -16.49 9.94
C ARG A 73 -4.19 -15.73 11.21
N LEU A 74 -3.19 -14.85 11.13
CA LEU A 74 -2.76 -14.04 12.26
C LEU A 74 -3.81 -12.99 12.65
N ILE A 75 -4.43 -12.32 11.68
CA ILE A 75 -5.55 -11.40 11.92
C ILE A 75 -6.71 -12.14 12.59
N GLY A 76 -7.10 -13.31 12.05
CA GLY A 76 -8.16 -14.15 12.63
C GLY A 76 -7.83 -14.56 14.07
N PHE A 77 -6.60 -15.02 14.31
CA PHE A 77 -6.12 -15.37 15.64
C PHE A 77 -6.23 -14.22 16.64
N LEU A 78 -5.73 -13.03 16.28
CA LEU A 78 -5.77 -11.86 17.15
C LEU A 78 -7.21 -11.42 17.41
N THR A 79 -8.09 -11.41 16.40
CA THR A 79 -9.52 -11.13 16.58
C THR A 79 -10.17 -12.12 17.56
N ASN A 80 -9.89 -13.41 17.44
CA ASN A 80 -10.44 -14.43 18.35
C ASN A 80 -9.93 -14.28 19.78
N VAL A 81 -8.65 -13.96 19.97
CA VAL A 81 -8.06 -13.76 21.29
C VAL A 81 -8.66 -12.52 21.97
N PHE A 82 -8.71 -11.39 21.27
CA PHE A 82 -9.14 -10.12 21.86
C PHE A 82 -10.67 -10.02 22.02
N PHE A 83 -11.46 -10.44 21.03
CA PHE A 83 -12.92 -10.28 21.07
C PHE A 83 -13.68 -11.47 21.64
N PHE A 84 -13.14 -12.69 21.52
CA PHE A 84 -13.85 -13.92 21.87
C PHE A 84 -13.15 -14.76 22.94
N HIS A 85 -11.91 -14.42 23.32
CA HIS A 85 -11.05 -15.17 24.23
C HIS A 85 -10.88 -16.65 23.84
N ARG A 86 -10.78 -16.91 22.53
CA ARG A 86 -10.62 -18.26 21.97
C ARG A 86 -9.28 -18.39 21.25
N LEU A 87 -8.63 -19.54 21.41
CA LEU A 87 -7.44 -19.92 20.65
C LEU A 87 -7.87 -20.57 19.33
N SER A 88 -8.35 -19.77 18.38
CA SER A 88 -8.62 -20.21 17.00
C SER A 88 -8.03 -19.21 16.01
N ALA A 89 -7.51 -19.72 14.89
CA ALA A 89 -6.99 -18.91 13.80
C ALA A 89 -8.01 -18.76 12.64
N ASP A 90 -9.28 -19.10 12.87
CA ASP A 90 -10.33 -18.91 11.88
C ASP A 90 -10.73 -17.45 11.79
N PHE A 91 -11.03 -16.98 10.58
CA PHE A 91 -11.41 -15.59 10.39
C PHE A 91 -12.79 -15.33 11.01
N ALA A 92 -12.83 -14.51 12.06
CA ALA A 92 -14.05 -14.14 12.77
C ALA A 92 -14.41 -12.67 12.52
N SER A 93 -15.69 -12.37 12.32
CA SER A 93 -16.17 -10.99 12.24
C SER A 93 -16.27 -10.41 13.66
N ALA A 94 -15.53 -9.33 13.93
CA ALA A 94 -15.60 -8.60 15.20
C ALA A 94 -17.02 -8.05 15.49
N ARG A 95 -17.89 -7.97 14.48
CA ARG A 95 -19.30 -7.59 14.61
C ARG A 95 -20.07 -8.45 15.61
N LEU A 96 -19.74 -9.74 15.73
CA LEU A 96 -20.48 -10.70 16.56
C LEU A 96 -20.01 -10.74 18.02
N ASN A 97 -19.25 -9.74 18.45
CA ASN A 97 -18.76 -9.68 19.83
C ASN A 97 -19.89 -9.39 20.82
N HIS A 98 -19.79 -9.93 22.04
CA HIS A 98 -20.77 -9.74 23.13
C HIS A 98 -20.17 -8.99 24.33
N LEU A 99 -19.13 -8.20 24.11
CA LEU A 99 -18.31 -7.61 25.18
C LEU A 99 -18.91 -6.34 25.80
N GLY A 100 -19.97 -5.77 25.22
CA GLY A 100 -20.59 -4.54 25.71
C GLY A 100 -19.59 -3.36 25.69
N PRO A 101 -19.54 -2.52 26.74
CA PRO A 101 -18.64 -1.36 26.78
C PRO A 101 -17.14 -1.71 26.70
N TRP A 102 -16.75 -2.95 27.03
CA TRP A 102 -15.35 -3.39 26.94
C TRP A 102 -14.78 -3.39 25.52
N VAL A 103 -15.64 -3.36 24.50
CA VAL A 103 -15.24 -3.20 23.09
C VAL A 103 -14.39 -1.95 22.88
N ILE A 104 -14.62 -0.88 23.65
CA ILE A 104 -13.89 0.38 23.50
C ILE A 104 -12.41 0.22 23.86
N ALA A 105 -12.09 -0.62 24.86
CA ALA A 105 -10.74 -0.81 25.34
C ALA A 105 -9.86 -1.61 24.37
N ILE A 106 -10.44 -2.49 23.55
CA ILE A 106 -9.68 -3.40 22.69
C ILE A 106 -8.86 -2.65 21.63
N PRO A 107 -9.45 -1.73 20.83
CA PRO A 107 -8.69 -0.88 19.92
C PRO A 107 -7.61 -0.02 20.60
N VAL A 108 -7.84 0.43 21.83
CA VAL A 108 -6.86 1.23 22.59
C VAL A 108 -5.62 0.39 22.91
N ILE A 109 -5.82 -0.85 23.35
CA ILE A 109 -4.73 -1.80 23.61
C ILE A 109 -3.95 -2.08 22.32
N GLY A 110 -4.64 -2.34 21.21
CA GLY A 110 -4.00 -2.55 19.92
C GLY A 110 -3.20 -1.34 19.44
N GLY A 111 -3.78 -0.15 19.56
CA GLY A 111 -3.11 1.12 19.27
C GLY A 111 -1.86 1.31 20.13
N LEU A 112 -1.92 1.04 21.43
CA LEU A 112 -0.76 1.14 22.31
C LEU A 112 0.35 0.18 21.88
N ILE A 113 0.04 -1.07 21.57
CA ILE A 113 1.02 -2.06 21.09
C ILE A 113 1.67 -1.58 19.79
N VAL A 114 0.88 -1.11 18.82
CA VAL A 114 1.39 -0.58 17.55
C VAL A 114 2.26 0.66 17.77
N GLY A 115 1.87 1.54 18.69
CA GLY A 115 2.66 2.71 19.08
C GLY A 115 4.02 2.31 19.65
N VAL A 116 4.06 1.32 20.56
CA VAL A 116 5.30 0.78 21.14
C VAL A 116 6.19 0.19 20.05
N MET A 117 5.61 -0.62 19.15
CA MET A 117 6.34 -1.19 18.02
C MET A 117 6.92 -0.12 17.09
N ALA A 118 6.18 0.97 16.84
CA ALA A 118 6.64 2.05 15.97
C ALA A 118 7.79 2.85 16.62
N LYS A 119 7.72 3.08 17.93
CA LYS A 119 8.74 3.83 18.68
C LYS A 119 10.05 3.06 18.84
N TYR A 120 9.99 1.77 19.19
CA TYR A 120 11.18 0.97 19.48
C TYR A 120 11.64 0.09 18.29
N GLY A 121 10.78 -0.17 17.32
CA GLY A 121 11.10 -0.98 16.14
C GLY A 121 11.54 -0.15 14.93
N THR A 122 10.60 0.53 14.29
CA THR A 122 10.85 1.50 13.22
C THR A 122 9.61 2.35 12.96
N PRO A 123 9.72 3.67 12.75
CA PRO A 123 8.57 4.51 12.42
C PRO A 123 7.96 4.18 11.04
N LYS A 124 8.72 3.51 10.16
CA LYS A 124 8.28 3.09 8.82
C LYS A 124 7.17 2.04 8.81
N ILE A 125 6.77 1.50 9.98
CA ILE A 125 5.61 0.61 10.08
C ILE A 125 4.27 1.36 10.13
N ARG A 126 4.28 2.68 10.31
CA ARG A 126 3.05 3.50 10.30
C ARG A 126 2.56 3.68 8.87
N GLY A 127 1.34 4.16 8.69
CA GLY A 127 0.79 4.50 7.38
C GLY A 127 0.14 3.33 6.63
N HIS A 128 -0.10 3.54 5.34
CA HIS A 128 -1.12 2.85 4.55
C HIS A 128 -0.60 1.65 3.73
N GLY A 129 0.71 1.58 3.51
CA GLY A 129 1.44 0.51 2.85
C GLY A 129 1.80 0.74 1.37
N ILE A 130 0.82 1.15 0.55
CA ILE A 130 1.02 1.36 -0.90
C ILE A 130 1.91 2.59 -1.20
N PRO A 131 1.64 3.78 -0.62
CA PRO A 131 2.50 4.95 -0.86
C PRO A 131 3.96 4.70 -0.51
N GLU A 132 4.23 3.97 0.56
CA GLU A 132 5.58 3.63 1.02
C GLU A 132 6.28 2.66 0.05
N ALA A 133 5.53 1.73 -0.57
CA ALA A 133 6.05 0.89 -1.64
C ALA A 133 6.37 1.71 -2.90
N MET A 134 5.52 2.67 -3.26
CA MET A 134 5.78 3.60 -4.36
C MET A 134 7.00 4.49 -4.09
N GLU A 135 7.12 5.04 -2.89
CA GLU A 135 8.28 5.84 -2.47
C GLU A 135 9.57 5.01 -2.56
N ALA A 136 9.54 3.75 -2.12
CA ALA A 136 10.69 2.86 -2.25
C ALA A 136 11.12 2.67 -3.72
N VAL A 137 10.17 2.59 -4.65
CA VAL A 137 10.43 2.49 -6.09
C VAL A 137 10.98 3.81 -6.65
N LEU A 138 10.43 4.96 -6.24
CA LEU A 138 10.79 6.27 -6.79
C LEU A 138 12.12 6.80 -6.25
N VAL A 139 12.37 6.65 -4.95
CA VAL A 139 13.47 7.35 -4.25
C VAL A 139 14.57 6.37 -3.79
N ASN A 140 14.20 5.18 -3.32
CA ASN A 140 15.16 4.26 -2.66
C ASN A 140 15.75 3.18 -3.59
N ARG A 141 15.68 3.38 -4.91
CA ARG A 141 16.10 2.38 -5.92
C ARG A 141 15.51 0.98 -5.64
N SER A 142 14.26 0.94 -5.19
CA SER A 142 13.52 -0.27 -4.83
C SER A 142 14.16 -1.10 -3.70
N ARG A 143 14.89 -0.47 -2.76
CA ARG A 143 15.42 -1.13 -1.56
C ARG A 143 14.46 -0.92 -0.38
N ILE A 144 13.98 -2.02 0.19
CA ILE A 144 13.16 -2.03 1.40
C ILE A 144 13.97 -2.68 2.53
N GLU A 145 13.85 -2.13 3.74
CA GLU A 145 14.54 -2.62 4.92
C GLU A 145 13.94 -3.94 5.43
N PRO A 146 14.76 -4.94 5.82
CA PRO A 146 14.27 -6.21 6.35
C PRO A 146 13.35 -6.04 7.58
N ARG A 147 13.61 -5.04 8.42
CA ARG A 147 12.79 -4.75 9.61
C ARG A 147 11.35 -4.40 9.23
N VAL A 148 11.15 -3.64 8.15
CA VAL A 148 9.81 -3.25 7.68
C VAL A 148 9.05 -4.47 7.15
N ALA A 149 9.73 -5.38 6.45
CA ALA A 149 9.13 -6.61 5.93
C ALA A 149 8.53 -7.52 7.02
N ILE A 150 9.04 -7.45 8.25
CA ILE A 150 8.57 -8.27 9.39
C ILE A 150 7.63 -7.48 10.29
N LEU A 151 8.02 -6.26 10.69
CA LEU A 151 7.28 -5.50 11.69
C LEU A 151 5.96 -4.91 11.14
N LYS A 152 5.90 -4.57 9.85
CA LYS A 152 4.69 -4.02 9.23
C LYS A 152 3.52 -5.01 9.18
N PRO A 153 3.67 -6.26 8.67
CA PRO A 153 2.56 -7.21 8.68
C PRO A 153 2.11 -7.53 10.12
N ILE A 154 3.04 -7.66 11.07
CA ILE A 154 2.70 -7.92 12.47
C ILE A 154 1.92 -6.75 13.09
N SER A 155 2.36 -5.51 12.88
CA SER A 155 1.67 -4.33 13.42
C SER A 155 0.28 -4.16 12.81
N ALA A 156 0.14 -4.42 11.52
CA ALA A 156 -1.16 -4.41 10.85
C ALA A 156 -2.09 -5.53 11.35
N ALA A 157 -1.56 -6.73 11.59
CA ALA A 157 -2.34 -7.83 12.14
C ALA A 157 -2.88 -7.51 13.53
N ILE A 158 -2.07 -6.87 14.38
CA ILE A 158 -2.48 -6.38 15.70
C ILE A 158 -3.55 -5.31 15.54
N ALA A 159 -3.29 -4.27 14.75
CA ALA A 159 -4.23 -3.18 14.55
C ALA A 159 -5.61 -3.68 14.07
N ILE A 160 -5.63 -4.53 13.04
CA ILE A 160 -6.86 -5.11 12.47
C ILE A 160 -7.50 -6.10 13.44
N GLY A 161 -6.71 -6.98 14.05
CA GLY A 161 -7.16 -8.00 15.00
C GLY A 161 -7.79 -7.40 16.27
N THR A 162 -7.35 -6.21 16.69
CA THR A 162 -7.97 -5.44 17.76
C THR A 162 -9.14 -4.55 17.30
N GLY A 163 -9.66 -4.76 16.10
CA GLY A 163 -10.87 -4.09 15.60
C GLY A 163 -10.60 -2.89 14.69
N GLY A 164 -9.35 -2.63 14.30
CA GLY A 164 -8.96 -1.60 13.34
C GLY A 164 -9.78 -1.67 12.04
N PRO A 165 -10.33 -0.55 11.54
CA PRO A 165 -11.23 -0.53 10.39
C PRO A 165 -10.46 -0.58 9.06
N PHE A 166 -9.40 -1.38 8.98
CA PHE A 166 -8.46 -1.39 7.87
C PHE A 166 -8.62 -2.62 7.00
N GLY A 167 -8.24 -2.48 5.72
CA GLY A 167 -7.98 -3.61 4.85
C GLY A 167 -6.65 -4.29 5.19
N ALA A 168 -6.63 -5.62 5.15
CA ALA A 168 -5.38 -6.39 5.24
C ALA A 168 -4.47 -6.15 4.01
N GLU A 169 -5.05 -5.67 2.92
CA GLU A 169 -4.44 -5.56 1.59
C GLU A 169 -3.16 -4.75 1.53
N GLY A 170 -3.17 -3.51 2.01
CA GLY A 170 -2.00 -2.64 1.96
C GLY A 170 -0.77 -3.29 2.61
N PRO A 171 -0.89 -3.80 3.85
CA PRO A 171 0.15 -4.58 4.51
C PRO A 171 0.61 -5.83 3.73
N ILE A 172 -0.30 -6.62 3.15
CA ILE A 172 0.06 -7.83 2.37
C ILE A 172 0.84 -7.43 1.11
N ILE A 173 0.34 -6.45 0.36
CA ILE A 173 0.96 -5.94 -0.87
C ILE A 173 2.35 -5.37 -0.57
N GLN A 174 2.47 -4.55 0.47
CA GLN A 174 3.75 -3.98 0.87
C GLN A 174 4.74 -5.06 1.32
N THR A 175 4.28 -6.07 2.07
CA THR A 175 5.12 -7.18 2.51
C THR A 175 5.59 -8.02 1.33
N GLY A 176 4.71 -8.35 0.39
CA GLY A 176 5.09 -9.03 -0.86
C GLY A 176 6.14 -8.24 -1.64
N GLY A 177 5.94 -6.92 -1.80
CA GLY A 177 6.93 -6.04 -2.42
C GLY A 177 8.27 -6.00 -1.66
N ALA A 178 8.22 -6.01 -0.33
CA ALA A 178 9.41 -6.07 0.52
C ALA A 178 10.18 -7.38 0.31
N VAL A 179 9.51 -8.52 0.24
CA VAL A 179 10.13 -9.81 -0.09
C VAL A 179 10.81 -9.76 -1.46
N GLY A 180 10.12 -9.25 -2.48
CA GLY A 180 10.71 -9.10 -3.82
C GLY A 180 11.94 -8.19 -3.82
N SER A 181 11.89 -7.09 -3.07
CA SER A 181 13.04 -6.20 -2.88
C SER A 181 14.22 -6.89 -2.18
N LEU A 182 13.96 -7.64 -1.11
CA LEU A 182 14.99 -8.34 -0.33
C LEU A 182 15.67 -9.44 -1.14
N VAL A 183 14.90 -10.24 -1.90
CA VAL A 183 15.45 -11.23 -2.83
C VAL A 183 16.36 -10.56 -3.86
N GLY A 184 15.94 -9.43 -4.44
CA GLY A 184 16.78 -8.67 -5.38
C GLY A 184 18.04 -8.06 -4.74
N GLN A 185 18.02 -7.77 -3.45
CA GLN A 185 19.20 -7.31 -2.70
C GLN A 185 20.20 -8.44 -2.45
N ILE A 186 19.70 -9.65 -2.13
CA ILE A 186 20.53 -10.83 -1.87
C ILE A 186 21.18 -11.33 -3.16
N VAL A 187 20.44 -11.36 -4.28
CA VAL A 187 20.93 -11.87 -5.58
C VAL A 187 21.70 -10.80 -6.39
N HIS A 188 22.06 -9.67 -5.75
CA HIS A 188 22.80 -8.55 -6.36
C HIS A 188 22.26 -8.10 -7.72
N THR A 189 20.95 -7.86 -7.81
CA THR A 189 20.31 -7.40 -9.06
C THR A 189 20.51 -5.90 -9.31
N THR A 190 20.39 -5.49 -10.57
CA THR A 190 20.36 -4.06 -10.92
C THR A 190 19.14 -3.36 -10.29
N ALA A 191 19.15 -2.02 -10.25
CA ALA A 191 18.01 -1.26 -9.74
C ALA A 191 16.72 -1.51 -10.56
N VAL A 192 16.84 -1.69 -11.88
CA VAL A 192 15.70 -1.99 -12.77
C VAL A 192 15.16 -3.40 -12.52
N GLU A 193 16.04 -4.40 -12.41
CA GLU A 193 15.64 -5.78 -12.07
C GLU A 193 14.98 -5.83 -10.67
N ARG A 194 15.54 -5.13 -9.68
CA ARG A 194 14.97 -5.08 -8.32
C ARG A 194 13.61 -4.39 -8.30
N LYS A 195 13.42 -3.34 -9.11
CA LYS A 195 12.12 -2.70 -9.30
C LYS A 195 11.08 -3.69 -9.83
N VAL A 196 11.46 -4.52 -10.81
CA VAL A 196 10.58 -5.59 -11.33
C VAL A 196 10.28 -6.64 -10.26
N LEU A 197 11.27 -7.11 -9.50
CA LEU A 197 11.06 -8.10 -8.44
C LEU A 197 10.17 -7.58 -7.30
N LEU A 198 10.35 -6.32 -6.89
CA LEU A 198 9.46 -5.64 -5.93
C LEU A 198 8.03 -5.60 -6.47
N ALA A 199 7.84 -5.18 -7.72
CA ALA A 199 6.52 -5.15 -8.35
C ALA A 199 5.91 -6.57 -8.49
N CYS A 200 6.72 -7.59 -8.80
CA CYS A 200 6.27 -8.98 -8.83
C CYS A 200 5.75 -9.44 -7.48
N GLY A 201 6.46 -9.12 -6.39
CA GLY A 201 6.02 -9.45 -5.04
C GLY A 201 4.73 -8.72 -4.64
N ALA A 202 4.60 -7.43 -4.98
CA ALA A 202 3.40 -6.66 -4.72
C ALA A 202 2.18 -7.17 -5.52
N ALA A 203 2.37 -7.50 -6.81
CA ALA A 203 1.34 -8.10 -7.65
C ALA A 203 0.92 -9.48 -7.15
N ALA A 204 1.90 -10.34 -6.83
CA ALA A 204 1.66 -11.66 -6.28
C ALA A 204 0.86 -11.61 -4.98
N ALA A 205 1.24 -10.74 -4.05
CA ALA A 205 0.50 -10.49 -2.82
C ALA A 205 -0.95 -10.06 -3.10
N MET A 206 -1.15 -9.10 -4.01
CA MET A 206 -2.49 -8.65 -4.42
C MET A 206 -3.34 -9.81 -4.98
N SER A 207 -2.76 -10.60 -5.89
CA SER A 207 -3.42 -11.75 -6.52
C SER A 207 -3.74 -12.85 -5.52
N ALA A 208 -2.84 -13.12 -4.58
CA ALA A 208 -3.06 -14.09 -3.52
C ALA A 208 -4.07 -13.62 -2.48
N THR A 209 -4.33 -12.32 -2.35
CA THR A 209 -5.39 -11.87 -1.47
C THR A 209 -6.78 -12.00 -2.12
N PHE A 210 -6.92 -11.48 -3.34
CA PHE A 210 -8.24 -11.33 -3.97
C PHE A 210 -8.62 -12.43 -4.94
N ASN A 211 -7.71 -13.38 -5.22
CA ASN A 211 -7.87 -14.36 -6.30
C ASN A 211 -8.00 -13.70 -7.69
N THR A 212 -7.33 -12.55 -7.89
CA THR A 212 -7.41 -11.74 -9.12
C THR A 212 -6.03 -11.52 -9.76
N PRO A 213 -5.48 -12.54 -10.46
CA PRO A 213 -4.14 -12.45 -11.06
C PRO A 213 -4.02 -11.30 -12.07
N ILE A 214 -5.04 -11.09 -12.90
CA ILE A 214 -5.04 -10.06 -13.94
C ILE A 214 -5.05 -8.65 -13.31
N ALA A 215 -5.91 -8.42 -12.32
CA ALA A 215 -5.99 -7.14 -11.63
C ALA A 215 -4.67 -6.82 -10.89
N GLY A 216 -4.06 -7.81 -10.24
CA GLY A 216 -2.76 -7.63 -9.56
C GLY A 216 -1.64 -7.22 -10.51
N VAL A 217 -1.54 -7.84 -11.70
CA VAL A 217 -0.55 -7.48 -12.72
C VAL A 217 -0.77 -6.06 -13.23
N ILE A 218 -2.01 -5.71 -13.60
CA ILE A 218 -2.34 -4.37 -14.11
C ILE A 218 -2.03 -3.31 -13.05
N LEU A 219 -2.44 -3.56 -11.79
CA LEU A 219 -2.20 -2.64 -10.68
C LEU A 219 -0.71 -2.39 -10.44
N ALA A 220 0.12 -3.43 -10.49
CA ALA A 220 1.57 -3.28 -10.31
C ALA A 220 2.22 -2.53 -11.48
N ILE A 221 1.75 -2.73 -12.71
CA ILE A 221 2.23 -1.97 -13.87
C ILE A 221 1.89 -0.49 -13.72
N GLU A 222 0.64 -0.19 -13.35
CA GLU A 222 0.12 1.17 -13.26
C GLU A 222 0.71 1.94 -12.08
N LEU A 223 0.78 1.32 -10.89
CA LEU A 223 1.20 2.02 -9.66
C LEU A 223 2.69 1.97 -9.37
N LEU A 224 3.40 0.90 -9.76
CA LEU A 224 4.80 0.71 -9.37
C LEU A 224 5.75 0.82 -10.57
N LEU A 225 5.41 0.21 -11.70
CA LEU A 225 6.36 0.16 -12.82
C LEU A 225 6.32 1.39 -13.71
N PHE A 226 5.13 1.92 -14.02
CA PHE A 226 4.93 2.96 -15.02
C PHE A 226 5.52 2.61 -16.40
N GLU A 227 5.64 1.31 -16.72
CA GLU A 227 6.09 0.84 -18.03
C GLU A 227 5.42 -0.49 -18.41
N PHE A 228 4.95 -0.58 -19.66
CA PHE A 228 4.43 -1.81 -20.24
C PHE A 228 5.47 -2.42 -21.19
N LYS A 229 6.37 -3.24 -20.64
CA LYS A 229 7.42 -3.94 -21.40
C LYS A 229 7.43 -5.43 -21.07
N SER A 230 7.71 -6.28 -22.06
CA SER A 230 7.73 -7.75 -21.90
C SER A 230 8.66 -8.21 -20.78
N ARG A 231 9.79 -7.52 -20.61
CA ARG A 231 10.77 -7.78 -19.54
C ARG A 231 10.20 -7.69 -18.11
N SER A 232 9.13 -6.91 -17.94
CA SER A 232 8.47 -6.71 -16.65
C SER A 232 7.13 -7.45 -16.58
N PHE A 233 6.38 -7.47 -17.69
CA PHE A 233 5.09 -8.15 -17.80
C PHE A 233 5.18 -9.66 -17.57
N ILE A 234 6.15 -10.35 -18.18
CA ILE A 234 6.26 -11.81 -18.08
C ILE A 234 6.56 -12.26 -16.63
N PRO A 235 7.57 -11.72 -15.93
CA PRO A 235 7.79 -12.04 -14.52
C PRO A 235 6.58 -11.75 -13.61
N LEU A 236 5.87 -10.65 -13.87
CA LEU A 236 4.67 -10.26 -13.13
C LEU A 236 3.56 -11.30 -13.24
N VAL A 237 3.28 -11.76 -14.47
CA VAL A 237 2.27 -12.81 -14.73
C VAL A 237 2.68 -14.10 -14.01
N VAL A 238 3.94 -14.52 -14.14
CA VAL A 238 4.44 -15.75 -13.49
C VAL A 238 4.26 -15.68 -11.96
N ALA A 239 4.68 -14.58 -11.33
CA ALA A 239 4.54 -14.41 -9.88
C ALA A 239 3.07 -14.41 -9.44
N SER A 240 2.22 -13.67 -10.16
CA SER A 240 0.79 -13.52 -9.85
C SER A 240 0.03 -14.84 -9.99
N THR A 241 0.30 -15.60 -11.05
CA THR A 241 -0.32 -16.93 -11.26
C THR A 241 0.08 -17.93 -10.19
N LEU A 242 1.36 -17.98 -9.80
CA LEU A 242 1.82 -18.89 -8.75
C LEU A 242 1.27 -18.52 -7.37
N ALA A 243 1.21 -17.22 -7.06
CA ALA A 243 0.59 -16.74 -5.84
C ALA A 243 -0.91 -17.06 -5.78
N THR A 244 -1.61 -16.95 -6.92
CA THR A 244 -3.01 -17.38 -7.08
C THR A 244 -3.15 -18.88 -6.87
N ALA A 245 -2.26 -19.70 -7.41
CA ALA A 245 -2.28 -21.15 -7.17
C ALA A 245 -2.14 -21.49 -5.67
N VAL A 246 -1.30 -20.77 -4.94
CA VAL A 246 -1.19 -20.90 -3.48
C VAL A 246 -2.48 -20.48 -2.77
N HIS A 247 -3.11 -19.38 -3.20
CA HIS A 247 -4.42 -18.96 -2.69
C HIS A 247 -5.48 -20.06 -2.87
N LEU A 248 -5.61 -20.60 -4.09
CA LEU A 248 -6.59 -21.63 -4.40
C LEU A 248 -6.43 -22.89 -3.52
N GLN A 249 -5.19 -23.25 -3.20
CA GLN A 249 -4.86 -24.39 -2.34
C GLN A 249 -5.11 -24.13 -0.85
N LEU A 250 -4.77 -22.93 -0.34
CA LEU A 250 -4.78 -22.65 1.10
C LEU A 250 -6.03 -21.91 1.60
N LEU A 251 -6.61 -21.06 0.77
CA LEU A 251 -7.77 -20.21 1.07
C LEU A 251 -9.04 -20.66 0.33
N GLY A 252 -8.89 -21.45 -0.74
CA GLY A 252 -9.99 -22.04 -1.51
C GLY A 252 -10.23 -21.35 -2.85
N GLY A 253 -11.13 -21.92 -3.66
CA GLY A 253 -11.34 -21.52 -5.05
C GLY A 253 -12.39 -20.44 -5.33
N GLY A 254 -13.14 -20.01 -4.31
CA GLY A 254 -14.24 -19.06 -4.50
C GLY A 254 -13.77 -17.61 -4.64
N PRO A 255 -14.56 -16.73 -5.30
CA PRO A 255 -14.33 -15.29 -5.23
C PRO A 255 -14.45 -14.81 -3.78
N MET A 256 -13.68 -13.77 -3.45
CA MET A 256 -13.69 -13.17 -2.11
C MET A 256 -15.07 -12.60 -1.75
N PHE A 257 -15.76 -12.01 -2.73
CA PHE A 257 -17.14 -11.53 -2.59
C PHE A 257 -18.05 -12.35 -3.51
N GLN A 258 -18.92 -13.16 -2.90
CA GLN A 258 -19.96 -13.87 -3.63
C GLN A 258 -21.09 -12.88 -3.93
N VAL A 259 -21.33 -12.61 -5.21
CA VAL A 259 -22.36 -11.67 -5.65
C VAL A 259 -23.36 -12.39 -6.52
N ALA A 260 -24.64 -12.28 -6.18
CA ALA A 260 -25.71 -12.86 -6.97
C ALA A 260 -25.74 -12.26 -8.39
N ALA A 261 -26.31 -13.01 -9.34
CA ALA A 261 -26.57 -12.46 -10.67
C ALA A 261 -27.50 -11.23 -10.56
N MET A 262 -27.14 -10.14 -11.21
CA MET A 262 -27.88 -8.87 -11.18
C MET A 262 -28.04 -8.30 -12.58
N ASP A 263 -29.18 -7.64 -12.82
CA ASP A 263 -29.38 -6.83 -14.02
C ASP A 263 -28.72 -5.46 -13.83
N PHE A 264 -27.78 -5.13 -14.72
CA PHE A 264 -27.13 -3.81 -14.74
C PHE A 264 -28.02 -2.72 -15.35
N GLY A 265 -29.13 -3.10 -15.99
CA GLY A 265 -30.08 -2.16 -16.56
C GLY A 265 -29.48 -1.32 -17.70
N ILE A 266 -28.52 -1.85 -18.46
CA ILE A 266 -27.92 -1.12 -19.59
C ILE A 266 -28.84 -1.25 -20.81
N PRO A 267 -29.16 -0.16 -21.56
CA PRO A 267 -28.55 1.17 -21.50
C PRO A 267 -29.27 2.20 -20.60
N ARG A 268 -30.48 1.91 -20.11
CA ARG A 268 -31.31 2.86 -19.32
C ARG A 268 -30.61 3.42 -18.06
N ALA A 269 -29.77 2.62 -17.40
CA ALA A 269 -29.07 2.97 -16.18
C ALA A 269 -27.77 3.77 -16.42
N LEU A 270 -27.31 3.86 -17.67
CA LEU A 270 -26.00 4.44 -18.03
C LEU A 270 -25.84 5.91 -17.61
N PRO A 271 -26.84 6.80 -17.77
CA PRO A 271 -26.77 8.17 -17.25
C PRO A 271 -26.59 8.23 -15.72
N PHE A 272 -27.22 7.30 -14.99
CA PHE A 272 -27.12 7.23 -13.54
C PHE A 272 -25.73 6.75 -13.09
N TYR A 273 -25.10 5.82 -13.82
CA TYR A 273 -23.72 5.42 -13.57
C TYR A 273 -22.73 6.56 -13.84
N LEU A 274 -22.95 7.35 -14.90
CA LEU A 274 -22.12 8.52 -15.22
C LEU A 274 -22.17 9.54 -14.08
N LEU A 275 -23.37 9.87 -13.60
CA LEU A 275 -23.56 10.78 -12.47
C LEU A 275 -22.93 10.22 -11.19
N LEU A 276 -23.11 8.93 -10.90
CA LEU A 276 -22.49 8.27 -9.76
C LEU A 276 -20.96 8.33 -9.83
N GLY A 277 -20.36 8.18 -11.01
CA GLY A 277 -18.91 8.32 -11.21
C GLY A 277 -18.40 9.69 -10.79
N GLY A 278 -19.12 10.76 -11.18
CA GLY A 278 -18.82 12.13 -10.74
C GLY A 278 -18.90 12.30 -9.22
N ILE A 279 -19.96 11.77 -8.59
CA ILE A 279 -20.14 11.79 -7.12
C ILE A 279 -19.01 11.03 -6.43
N CYS A 280 -18.65 9.85 -6.92
CA CYS A 280 -17.55 9.03 -6.38
C CYS A 280 -16.20 9.76 -6.48
N GLY A 281 -15.95 10.46 -7.58
CA GLY A 281 -14.74 11.27 -7.76
C GLY A 281 -14.65 12.42 -6.76
N LEU A 282 -15.73 13.18 -6.57
CA LEU A 282 -15.81 14.25 -5.58
C LEU A 282 -15.64 13.72 -4.15
N ALA A 283 -16.30 12.60 -3.83
CA ALA A 283 -16.18 11.94 -2.54
C ALA A 283 -14.75 11.47 -2.27
N ALA A 284 -14.05 10.93 -3.27
CA ALA A 284 -12.65 10.52 -3.15
C ALA A 284 -11.72 11.71 -2.84
N VAL A 285 -11.88 12.83 -3.54
CA VAL A 285 -11.11 14.07 -3.25
C VAL A 285 -11.39 14.59 -1.84
N GLY A 286 -12.66 14.59 -1.43
CA GLY A 286 -13.06 14.99 -0.08
C GLY A 286 -12.44 14.09 0.99
N PHE A 287 -12.47 12.78 0.78
CA PHE A 287 -11.87 11.80 1.69
C PHE A 287 -10.35 11.99 1.81
N SER A 288 -9.62 12.10 0.70
CA SER A 288 -8.17 12.29 0.72
C SER A 288 -7.77 13.57 1.47
N LYS A 289 -8.47 14.69 1.22
CA LYS A 289 -8.21 15.95 1.93
C LYS A 289 -8.52 15.83 3.43
N ALA A 290 -9.61 15.16 3.79
CA ALA A 290 -9.98 14.97 5.18
C ALA A 290 -9.01 14.05 5.92
N LEU A 291 -8.48 13.02 5.26
CA LEU A 291 -7.45 12.13 5.82
C LEU A 291 -6.16 12.90 6.11
N TYR A 292 -5.62 13.65 5.15
CA TYR A 292 -4.42 14.47 5.37
C TYR A 292 -4.64 15.54 6.44
N TRP A 293 -5.82 16.16 6.47
CA TRP A 293 -6.17 17.09 7.54
C TRP A 293 -6.18 16.42 8.92
N MET A 294 -6.66 15.18 9.02
CA MET A 294 -6.61 14.43 10.28
C MET A 294 -5.18 14.08 10.70
N GLU A 295 -4.32 13.68 9.75
CA GLU A 295 -2.89 13.43 10.00
C GLU A 295 -2.21 14.69 10.56
N ASP A 296 -2.39 15.84 9.90
CA ASP A 296 -1.86 17.14 10.36
C ASP A 296 -2.32 17.51 11.77
N LYS A 297 -3.55 17.11 12.15
CA LYS A 297 -4.09 17.37 13.49
C LYS A 297 -3.46 16.48 14.55
N PHE A 298 -3.22 15.21 14.24
CA PHE A 298 -2.51 14.31 15.15
C PHE A 298 -1.05 14.72 15.33
N GLU A 299 -0.38 15.18 14.28
CA GLU A 299 1.00 15.68 14.36
C GLU A 299 1.15 16.91 15.26
N LYS A 300 0.10 17.72 15.39
CA LYS A 300 0.08 18.92 16.25
C LYS A 300 -0.26 18.63 17.71
N LEU A 301 -0.60 17.40 18.08
CA LEU A 301 -0.91 17.05 19.46
C LEU A 301 0.37 17.11 20.32
N PRO A 302 0.36 17.78 21.49
CA PRO A 302 1.51 17.91 22.38
C PRO A 302 1.72 16.64 23.23
N VAL A 303 1.65 15.46 22.61
CA VAL A 303 1.86 14.16 23.25
C VAL A 303 2.85 13.33 22.44
N ASP A 304 3.60 12.46 23.11
CA ASP A 304 4.56 11.58 22.46
C ASP A 304 3.88 10.69 21.41
N GLN A 305 4.56 10.50 20.27
CA GLN A 305 4.06 9.74 19.11
C GLN A 305 3.66 8.29 19.44
N LEU A 306 4.12 7.77 20.58
CA LEU A 306 3.70 6.50 21.15
C LEU A 306 2.18 6.43 21.40
N TRP A 307 1.58 7.54 21.84
CA TRP A 307 0.19 7.57 22.29
C TRP A 307 -0.81 7.84 21.18
N TRP A 308 -0.38 8.38 20.03
CA TRP A 308 -1.29 8.72 18.95
C TRP A 308 -2.18 7.55 18.53
N PRO A 309 -1.66 6.32 18.26
CA PRO A 309 -2.51 5.23 17.82
C PRO A 309 -3.48 4.75 18.91
N ALA A 310 -3.14 4.89 20.19
CA ALA A 310 -4.05 4.58 21.30
C ALA A 310 -5.21 5.59 21.38
N ILE A 311 -4.95 6.88 21.11
CA ILE A 311 -5.97 7.93 21.03
C ILE A 311 -6.90 7.69 19.83
N GLY A 312 -6.34 7.34 18.67
CA GLY A 312 -7.12 6.92 17.50
C GLY A 312 -7.95 5.68 17.79
N GLY A 313 -7.37 4.70 18.49
CA GLY A 313 -8.04 3.51 19.00
C GLY A 313 -9.22 3.82 19.91
N LEU A 314 -9.11 4.82 20.80
CA LEU A 314 -10.23 5.24 21.64
C LEU A 314 -11.40 5.75 20.80
N GLY A 315 -11.13 6.61 19.81
CA GLY A 315 -12.14 7.11 18.89
C GLY A 315 -12.81 5.97 18.10
N LEU A 316 -12.00 5.03 17.60
CA LEU A 316 -12.49 3.82 16.94
C LEU A 316 -13.36 2.96 17.86
N GLY A 317 -12.93 2.75 19.09
CA GLY A 317 -13.67 1.96 20.08
C GLY A 317 -15.05 2.55 20.35
N ILE A 318 -15.15 3.88 20.52
CA ILE A 318 -16.41 4.59 20.70
C ILE A 318 -17.32 4.40 19.47
N ILE A 319 -16.80 4.60 18.26
CA ILE A 319 -17.57 4.42 17.02
C ILE A 319 -18.03 2.96 16.89
N GLY A 320 -17.14 2.00 17.15
CA GLY A 320 -17.41 0.57 17.06
C GLY A 320 -18.41 0.06 18.09
N TYR A 321 -18.51 0.72 19.25
CA TYR A 321 -19.55 0.43 20.25
C TYR A 321 -20.96 0.75 19.72
N PHE A 322 -21.13 1.89 19.05
CA PHE A 322 -22.43 2.27 18.45
C PHE A 322 -22.69 1.60 17.10
N VAL A 323 -21.64 1.37 16.31
CA VAL A 323 -21.72 0.78 14.96
C VAL A 323 -20.75 -0.40 14.83
N PRO A 324 -21.09 -1.59 15.34
CA PRO A 324 -20.19 -2.75 15.35
C PRO A 324 -19.71 -3.20 13.96
N ARG A 325 -20.48 -2.90 12.91
CA ARG A 325 -20.13 -3.19 11.50
C ARG A 325 -18.86 -2.45 11.03
N VAL A 326 -18.43 -1.43 11.75
CA VAL A 326 -17.24 -0.64 11.43
C VAL A 326 -15.94 -1.32 11.88
N LEU A 327 -16.01 -2.21 12.87
CA LEU A 327 -14.84 -2.89 13.41
C LEU A 327 -14.28 -3.94 12.45
N GLY A 328 -12.95 -4.05 12.43
CA GLY A 328 -12.22 -4.99 11.60
C GLY A 328 -12.32 -4.69 10.10
N VAL A 329 -12.07 -5.71 9.28
CA VAL A 329 -11.91 -5.51 7.84
C VAL A 329 -13.22 -5.17 7.13
N GLY A 330 -14.33 -5.82 7.52
CA GLY A 330 -15.67 -5.52 6.99
C GLY A 330 -16.05 -6.25 5.70
N TYR A 331 -15.36 -7.34 5.32
CA TYR A 331 -15.69 -8.12 4.12
C TYR A 331 -17.11 -8.69 4.12
N ASP A 332 -17.61 -9.09 5.29
CA ASP A 332 -19.00 -9.50 5.51
C ASP A 332 -19.99 -8.38 5.17
N THR A 333 -19.68 -7.15 5.61
CA THR A 333 -20.53 -6.00 5.33
C THR A 333 -20.45 -5.58 3.86
N ILE A 334 -19.30 -5.69 3.20
CA ILE A 334 -19.18 -5.51 1.75
C ILE A 334 -20.09 -6.51 1.02
N GLY A 335 -20.02 -7.80 1.38
CA GLY A 335 -20.90 -8.83 0.83
C GLY A 335 -22.39 -8.52 1.02
N ASP A 336 -22.78 -8.05 2.21
CA ASP A 336 -24.15 -7.62 2.50
C ASP A 336 -24.60 -6.44 1.59
N ILE A 337 -23.71 -5.45 1.35
CA ILE A 337 -23.99 -4.30 0.49
C ILE A 337 -24.14 -4.73 -0.98
N LEU A 338 -23.20 -5.52 -1.49
CA LEU A 338 -23.18 -5.96 -2.90
C LEU A 338 -24.40 -6.83 -3.25
N ASN A 339 -24.93 -7.57 -2.28
CA ASN A 339 -26.14 -8.39 -2.45
C ASN A 339 -27.43 -7.67 -2.02
N ALA A 340 -27.40 -6.33 -1.87
CA ALA A 340 -28.56 -5.49 -1.52
C ALA A 340 -29.31 -5.94 -0.24
N ARG A 341 -28.58 -6.45 0.76
CA ARG A 341 -29.15 -6.93 2.04
C ARG A 341 -29.31 -5.85 3.10
N LEU A 342 -28.80 -4.64 2.84
CA LEU A 342 -28.84 -3.52 3.77
C LEU A 342 -29.79 -2.42 3.29
N GLY A 343 -30.59 -1.89 4.21
CA GLY A 343 -31.46 -0.74 3.95
C GLY A 343 -30.67 0.56 3.83
N LEU A 344 -31.29 1.58 3.22
CA LEU A 344 -30.66 2.89 2.97
C LEU A 344 -30.07 3.53 4.24
N GLU A 345 -30.81 3.49 5.36
CA GLU A 345 -30.36 4.07 6.62
C GLU A 345 -29.06 3.42 7.11
N VAL A 346 -28.99 2.09 7.09
CA VAL A 346 -27.80 1.34 7.48
C VAL A 346 -26.64 1.63 6.52
N LEU A 347 -26.89 1.74 5.22
CA LEU A 347 -25.84 2.10 4.25
C LEU A 347 -25.23 3.47 4.55
N LEU A 348 -26.06 4.48 4.83
CA LEU A 348 -25.59 5.83 5.15
C LEU A 348 -24.80 5.87 6.46
N ILE A 349 -25.30 5.20 7.51
CA ILE A 349 -24.60 5.08 8.79
C ILE A 349 -23.25 4.39 8.61
N VAL A 350 -23.23 3.24 7.91
CA VAL A 350 -22.02 2.47 7.67
C VAL A 350 -21.01 3.24 6.82
N MET A 351 -21.46 3.92 5.77
CA MET A 351 -20.61 4.75 4.92
C MET A 351 -19.88 5.83 5.73
N VAL A 352 -20.63 6.62 6.51
CA VAL A 352 -20.05 7.73 7.29
C VAL A 352 -19.21 7.19 8.44
N ALA A 353 -19.73 6.24 9.22
CA ALA A 353 -19.03 5.72 10.38
C ALA A 353 -17.75 4.98 10.00
N LYS A 354 -17.74 4.20 8.91
CA LYS A 354 -16.53 3.50 8.43
C LYS A 354 -15.49 4.50 7.93
N ALA A 355 -15.89 5.53 7.18
CA ALA A 355 -14.97 6.58 6.72
C ALA A 355 -14.36 7.36 7.89
N VAL A 356 -15.17 7.79 8.87
CA VAL A 356 -14.70 8.51 10.05
C VAL A 356 -13.77 7.64 10.90
N ALA A 357 -14.14 6.39 11.16
CA ALA A 357 -13.31 5.45 11.90
C ALA A 357 -11.97 5.22 11.21
N LEU A 358 -11.97 5.08 9.88
CA LEU A 358 -10.75 4.95 9.10
C LEU A 358 -9.86 6.20 9.21
N MET A 359 -10.43 7.40 9.05
CA MET A 359 -9.68 8.66 9.15
C MET A 359 -9.08 8.88 10.53
N VAL A 360 -9.85 8.65 11.61
CA VAL A 360 -9.36 8.79 12.99
C VAL A 360 -8.26 7.77 13.28
N SER A 361 -8.45 6.52 12.83
CA SER A 361 -7.51 5.46 13.15
C SER A 361 -6.22 5.59 12.32
N LEU A 362 -6.30 5.75 11.00
CA LEU A 362 -5.10 5.96 10.16
C LEU A 362 -4.42 7.29 10.45
N GLY A 363 -5.19 8.37 10.61
CA GLY A 363 -4.65 9.69 10.92
C GLY A 363 -3.85 9.73 12.22
N SER A 364 -4.15 8.83 13.16
CA SER A 364 -3.38 8.66 14.40
C SER A 364 -2.01 7.97 14.22
N GLY A 365 -1.66 7.60 12.99
CA GLY A 365 -0.38 6.97 12.65
C GLY A 365 -0.32 5.49 13.02
N THR A 366 -1.45 4.78 13.02
CA THR A 366 -1.45 3.31 13.14
C THR A 366 -1.03 2.62 11.83
N SER A 367 -1.14 1.30 11.74
CA SER A 367 -0.79 0.50 10.56
C SER A 367 -2.01 -0.22 10.00
N GLY A 368 -2.29 -0.05 8.69
CA GLY A 368 -3.39 -0.75 8.03
C GLY A 368 -3.61 -0.29 6.60
N GLY A 369 -4.33 -1.08 5.81
CA GLY A 369 -4.65 -0.75 4.41
C GLY A 369 -5.93 0.08 4.26
N LEU A 370 -5.97 0.91 3.22
CA LEU A 370 -7.12 1.74 2.85
C LEU A 370 -8.15 1.03 1.96
N LEU A 371 -7.76 -0.06 1.30
CA LEU A 371 -8.54 -0.63 0.19
C LEU A 371 -9.92 -1.11 0.64
N ALA A 372 -10.02 -2.13 1.51
CA ALA A 372 -11.31 -2.67 1.95
C ALA A 372 -12.30 -1.61 2.50
N PRO A 373 -11.92 -0.70 3.41
CA PRO A 373 -12.85 0.31 3.92
C PRO A 373 -13.26 1.37 2.87
N MET A 374 -12.40 1.67 1.89
CA MET A 374 -12.77 2.51 0.74
C MET A 374 -13.76 1.79 -0.19
N PHE A 375 -13.54 0.50 -0.44
CA PHE A 375 -14.49 -0.35 -1.16
C PHE A 375 -15.85 -0.37 -0.47
N MET A 376 -15.88 -0.57 0.85
CA MET A 376 -17.10 -0.59 1.65
C MET A 376 -17.85 0.74 1.63
N SER A 377 -17.15 1.86 1.83
CA SER A 377 -17.76 3.19 1.84
C SER A 377 -18.28 3.58 0.45
N SER A 378 -17.55 3.21 -0.60
CA SER A 378 -17.95 3.45 -1.99
C SER A 378 -19.13 2.58 -2.41
N ALA A 379 -19.12 1.28 -2.08
CA ALA A 379 -20.24 0.38 -2.32
C ALA A 379 -21.52 0.88 -1.63
N ALA A 380 -21.39 1.38 -0.39
CA ALA A 380 -22.51 1.95 0.35
C ALA A 380 -23.04 3.23 -0.30
N LEU A 381 -22.16 4.10 -0.81
CA LEU A 381 -22.54 5.27 -1.58
C LEU A 381 -23.29 4.90 -2.86
N GLY A 382 -22.81 3.93 -3.64
CA GLY A 382 -23.46 3.50 -4.88
C GLY A 382 -24.81 2.81 -4.64
N GLY A 383 -24.87 1.89 -3.68
CA GLY A 383 -26.13 1.23 -3.31
C GLY A 383 -27.15 2.22 -2.75
N GLY A 384 -26.72 3.13 -1.87
CA GLY A 384 -27.57 4.18 -1.32
C GLY A 384 -28.06 5.16 -2.39
N TYR A 385 -27.18 5.55 -3.32
CA TYR A 385 -27.53 6.38 -4.48
C TYR A 385 -28.61 5.72 -5.35
N ALA A 386 -28.46 4.44 -5.68
CA ALA A 386 -29.47 3.72 -6.46
C ALA A 386 -30.83 3.67 -5.73
N MET A 387 -30.83 3.38 -4.43
CA MET A 387 -32.07 3.37 -3.62
C MET A 387 -32.73 4.76 -3.52
N LEU A 388 -31.95 5.83 -3.58
CA LEU A 388 -32.48 7.20 -3.61
C LEU A 388 -33.06 7.54 -4.98
N MET A 389 -32.32 7.23 -6.05
CA MET A 389 -32.76 7.48 -7.42
C MET A 389 -33.99 6.68 -7.79
N ASP A 390 -34.14 5.45 -7.32
CA ASP A 390 -35.33 4.63 -7.56
C ASP A 390 -36.59 5.20 -6.89
N ARG A 391 -36.44 5.94 -5.78
CA ARG A 391 -37.56 6.69 -5.18
C ARG A 391 -37.99 7.91 -6.00
N VAL A 392 -37.06 8.54 -6.70
CA VAL A 392 -37.34 9.75 -7.52
C VAL A 392 -37.78 9.34 -8.93
N PHE A 393 -37.19 8.29 -9.49
CA PHE A 393 -37.45 7.76 -10.82
C PHE A 393 -37.77 6.25 -10.76
N PRO A 394 -38.96 5.84 -10.30
CA PRO A 394 -39.32 4.42 -10.19
C PRO A 394 -39.28 3.65 -11.52
N ALA A 395 -39.43 4.36 -12.64
CA ALA A 395 -39.34 3.78 -13.98
C ALA A 395 -37.91 3.32 -14.36
N ALA A 396 -36.89 3.80 -13.65
CA ALA A 396 -35.50 3.45 -13.91
C ALA A 396 -35.17 2.02 -13.44
N ASN A 397 -35.86 1.51 -12.39
CA ASN A 397 -35.69 0.17 -11.81
C ASN A 397 -34.21 -0.16 -11.57
N LEU A 398 -33.58 0.63 -10.70
CA LEU A 398 -32.14 0.56 -10.49
C LEU A 398 -31.81 -0.52 -9.45
N ALA A 399 -31.03 -1.53 -9.85
CA ALA A 399 -30.57 -2.58 -8.95
C ALA A 399 -29.49 -2.04 -7.98
N PRO A 400 -29.72 -1.94 -6.66
CA PRO A 400 -28.76 -1.34 -5.74
C PRO A 400 -27.40 -2.04 -5.71
N GLY A 401 -27.40 -3.37 -5.81
CA GLY A 401 -26.16 -4.16 -5.83
C GLY A 401 -25.31 -3.89 -7.08
N ALA A 402 -25.93 -3.60 -8.23
CA ALA A 402 -25.20 -3.27 -9.47
C ALA A 402 -24.48 -1.91 -9.35
N PHE A 403 -25.13 -0.91 -8.75
CA PHE A 403 -24.52 0.39 -8.48
C PHE A 403 -23.47 0.31 -7.35
N ALA A 404 -23.68 -0.53 -6.35
CA ALA A 404 -22.67 -0.82 -5.34
C ALA A 404 -21.40 -1.46 -5.93
N LEU A 405 -21.55 -2.43 -6.83
CA LEU A 405 -20.42 -3.00 -7.59
C LEU A 405 -19.72 -1.94 -8.44
N GLY A 406 -20.47 -1.18 -9.24
CA GLY A 406 -19.89 -0.17 -10.14
C GLY A 406 -19.16 0.97 -9.42
N SER A 407 -19.64 1.38 -8.25
CA SER A 407 -18.96 2.39 -7.42
C SER A 407 -17.69 1.86 -6.76
N SER A 408 -17.69 0.61 -6.27
CA SER A 408 -16.59 0.00 -5.53
C SER A 408 -15.21 0.18 -6.19
N GLY A 409 -15.11 -0.01 -7.51
CA GLY A 409 -13.86 0.19 -8.27
C GLY A 409 -13.51 1.67 -8.55
N SER A 410 -14.49 2.57 -8.48
CA SER A 410 -14.38 3.97 -8.90
C SER A 410 -13.70 4.87 -7.86
N SER A 411 -13.94 4.65 -6.57
CA SER A 411 -13.36 5.49 -5.49
C SER A 411 -11.89 5.17 -5.21
N PHE A 412 -11.47 3.92 -5.35
CA PHE A 412 -10.05 3.55 -5.23
C PHE A 412 -9.22 4.26 -6.31
N ARG A 413 -9.74 4.33 -7.54
CA ARG A 413 -9.15 5.13 -8.61
C ARG A 413 -9.08 6.61 -8.24
N GLY A 414 -10.18 7.23 -7.81
CA GLY A 414 -10.20 8.67 -7.50
C GLY A 414 -9.22 9.08 -6.39
N SER A 415 -8.95 8.19 -5.42
CA SER A 415 -8.02 8.46 -4.32
C SER A 415 -6.54 8.24 -4.69
N LEU A 416 -6.26 7.40 -5.69
CA LEU A 416 -4.91 7.07 -6.15
C LEU A 416 -4.53 7.72 -7.47
N ALA A 417 -5.50 8.30 -8.19
CA ALA A 417 -5.30 8.80 -9.53
C ALA A 417 -4.42 10.04 -9.53
N SER A 418 -3.18 9.81 -9.99
CA SER A 418 -2.67 10.56 -11.14
C SER A 418 -2.76 9.83 -12.48
N HIS A 419 -3.02 8.51 -12.66
CA HIS A 419 -3.06 7.84 -14.00
C HIS A 419 -4.18 6.79 -14.23
N LEU A 420 -4.45 6.51 -15.52
CA LEU A 420 -5.53 5.69 -16.14
C LEU A 420 -5.16 4.18 -16.20
N HIS A 421 -5.96 3.22 -15.67
CA HIS A 421 -6.59 2.08 -16.40
C HIS A 421 -7.26 0.96 -15.52
N LEU A 422 -7.67 1.21 -14.26
CA LEU A 422 -8.62 0.37 -13.50
C LEU A 422 -10.05 0.30 -14.10
N HIS A 423 -10.34 -0.72 -14.91
CA HIS A 423 -11.71 -1.27 -15.11
C HIS A 423 -11.81 -2.74 -14.63
N HIS A 424 -10.68 -3.42 -14.39
CA HIS A 424 -10.59 -4.86 -14.11
C HIS A 424 -10.65 -5.23 -12.62
N PHE A 425 -10.90 -4.29 -11.71
CA PHE A 425 -10.93 -4.62 -10.28
C PHE A 425 -12.24 -5.29 -9.83
N CYS A 426 -13.34 -5.07 -10.55
CA CYS A 426 -14.67 -5.58 -10.18
C CYS A 426 -15.17 -6.73 -11.07
N VAL A 427 -14.30 -7.35 -11.89
CA VAL A 427 -14.64 -8.52 -12.71
C VAL A 427 -13.93 -9.75 -12.20
#